data_AF-A0A5B0R3H6-F1
#
_entry.id   AF-A0A5B0R3H6-F1
#
_cell.length_a   1.000
_cell.length_b   1.000
_cell.length_c   1.000
_cell.angle_alpha   90.00
_cell.angle_beta   90.00
_cell.angle_gamma   90.00
#
_symmetry.space_group_name_H-M   'P 1'
#
loop_
_entity.id
_entity.type
_entity.pdbx_description
1 polymer ?
#
loop_
_entity_poly.entity_id
_entity_poly.type
_entity_poly.pdbx_seq_one_letter_code
_entity_poly.pdbx_strand_id
1 'polypeptide(L)'
;MVNPGGGTGGGDVPAFQWHIIESDIPFELLGVQVSPLKVHHGCYFNTSGHPSSPYECLSFLFDQTFCYMSDVSSIPESTWTALGCPPNAPTIRRSMSNLTTKSFDSDNPSVSTTSSRLGSLHSSASSVSDCEGPPAGLPLLIVDTMRLKPHISHFGIAEAVETAVKLRAHRTYILGFTHGVTHECWQAACELISDTRNTANPSGVNSSPDLEDATDHGDDPRRFSQQALALCKAHIRETPLWIRPAFDGLVITTDGVKTVDNFHT
;
A
#
# COMPACT_ATOMS: atom_id res chain seq x y z
N MET A 1 15.92 28.21 -17.42
CA MET A 1 15.16 28.80 -18.55
C MET A 1 16.17 29.42 -19.51
N VAL A 2 16.27 28.93 -20.74
CA VAL A 2 17.26 29.42 -21.72
C VAL A 2 16.64 30.61 -22.46
N ASN A 3 17.43 31.66 -22.71
CA ASN A 3 16.96 32.86 -23.38
C ASN A 3 16.71 32.55 -24.88
N PRO A 4 15.48 32.69 -25.41
CA PRO A 4 15.14 32.25 -26.77
C PRO A 4 15.96 32.90 -27.90
N GLY A 5 16.60 34.04 -27.65
CA GLY A 5 17.37 34.79 -28.64
C GLY A 5 18.83 34.34 -28.84
N GLY A 6 19.30 33.31 -28.13
CA GLY A 6 20.71 32.87 -28.17
C GLY A 6 21.03 31.67 -29.08
N GLY A 7 20.03 31.07 -29.73
CA GLY A 7 20.20 29.84 -30.51
C GLY A 7 20.81 30.08 -31.89
N THR A 8 21.91 29.40 -32.21
CA THR A 8 22.63 29.47 -33.50
C THR A 8 21.92 28.71 -34.64
N GLY A 9 20.58 28.64 -34.64
CA GLY A 9 19.79 28.08 -35.74
C GLY A 9 19.84 26.55 -35.90
N GLY A 10 20.37 25.81 -34.91
CA GLY A 10 20.50 24.34 -34.99
C GLY A 10 20.33 23.66 -33.63
N GLY A 11 19.11 23.70 -33.09
CA GLY A 11 18.74 22.96 -31.88
C GLY A 11 17.31 23.25 -31.46
N ASP A 12 16.53 22.21 -31.17
CA ASP A 12 15.20 22.36 -30.61
C ASP A 12 15.29 22.95 -29.21
N VAL A 13 14.55 24.02 -28.96
CA VAL A 13 14.40 24.59 -27.62
C VAL A 13 13.27 23.82 -26.93
N PRO A 14 13.53 23.08 -25.83
CA PRO A 14 12.46 22.37 -25.13
C PRO A 14 11.43 23.37 -24.61
N ALA A 15 10.18 23.21 -25.04
CA ALA A 15 9.03 23.94 -24.52
C ALA A 15 8.36 23.09 -23.44
N PHE A 16 8.26 23.63 -22.23
CA PHE A 16 7.53 22.98 -21.14
C PHE A 16 6.09 23.50 -21.12
N GLN A 17 5.14 22.57 -21.15
CA GLN A 17 3.76 22.87 -20.82
C GLN A 17 3.48 22.40 -19.39
N TRP A 18 3.17 23.35 -18.51
CA TRP A 18 2.90 23.06 -17.12
C TRP A 18 1.42 22.75 -16.94
N HIS A 19 1.13 21.60 -16.32
CA HIS A 19 -0.20 21.22 -15.87
C HIS A 19 -0.16 21.07 -14.35
N ILE A 20 -1.01 21.82 -13.66
CA ILE A 20 -1.09 21.77 -12.20
C ILE A 20 -1.94 20.55 -11.83
N ILE A 21 -1.37 19.66 -11.03
CA ILE A 21 -2.07 18.52 -10.46
C ILE A 21 -2.48 18.90 -9.04
N GLU A 22 -3.78 18.88 -8.79
CA GLU A 22 -4.33 19.06 -7.44
C GLU A 22 -4.47 17.69 -6.78
N SER A 23 -4.12 17.61 -5.49
CA SER A 23 -4.36 16.39 -4.70
C SER A 23 -5.84 16.07 -4.65
N ASP A 24 -6.19 14.78 -4.71
CA ASP A 24 -7.55 14.27 -4.58
C ASP A 24 -8.51 14.69 -5.70
N ILE A 25 -8.00 15.33 -6.77
CA ILE A 25 -8.76 15.66 -7.99
C ILE A 25 -8.26 14.79 -9.14
N PRO A 26 -9.03 13.77 -9.57
CA PRO A 26 -8.66 12.93 -10.70
C PRO A 26 -8.59 13.71 -12.02
N PHE A 27 -7.70 13.30 -12.91
CA PHE A 27 -7.58 13.82 -14.27
C PHE A 27 -7.37 12.70 -15.29
N GLU A 28 -7.63 12.97 -16.56
CA GLU A 28 -7.39 12.04 -17.65
C GLU A 28 -6.05 12.35 -18.33
N LEU A 29 -5.23 11.33 -18.55
CA LEU A 29 -3.98 11.42 -19.29
C LEU A 29 -3.87 10.23 -20.24
N LEU A 30 -3.90 10.51 -21.55
CA LEU A 30 -3.78 9.48 -22.59
C LEU A 30 -4.81 8.34 -22.46
N GLY A 31 -6.04 8.66 -22.04
CA GLY A 31 -7.11 7.69 -21.82
C GLY A 31 -7.05 6.92 -20.50
N VAL A 32 -6.11 7.27 -19.61
CA VAL A 32 -5.99 6.70 -18.26
C VAL A 32 -6.50 7.72 -17.25
N GLN A 33 -7.40 7.29 -16.36
CA GLN A 33 -7.79 8.10 -15.20
C GLN A 33 -6.70 8.02 -14.14
N VAL A 34 -6.11 9.17 -13.80
CA VAL A 34 -5.10 9.29 -12.75
C VAL A 34 -5.71 10.01 -11.56
N SER A 35 -5.71 9.36 -10.40
CA SER A 35 -6.13 9.94 -9.13
C SER A 35 -4.88 10.22 -8.27
N PRO A 36 -4.48 11.49 -8.12
CA PRO A 36 -3.41 11.89 -7.20
C PRO A 36 -3.92 11.76 -5.76
N LEU A 37 -3.17 11.06 -4.92
CA LEU A 37 -3.52 10.86 -3.52
C LEU A 37 -2.38 11.35 -2.63
N LYS A 38 -2.69 12.08 -1.57
CA LYS A 38 -1.68 12.60 -0.64
C LYS A 38 -0.97 11.48 0.10
N VAL A 39 0.34 11.60 0.23
CA VAL A 39 1.17 10.80 1.15
C VAL A 39 2.13 11.71 1.89
N HIS A 40 2.75 11.23 2.95
CA HIS A 40 3.79 11.99 3.64
C HIS A 40 5.17 11.42 3.29
N HIS A 41 6.14 12.30 3.09
CA HIS A 41 7.54 11.98 2.87
C HIS A 41 8.39 12.70 3.94
N GLY A 42 8.17 12.31 5.19
CA GLY A 42 8.77 12.93 6.36
C GLY A 42 8.01 14.14 6.87
N CYS A 43 8.75 15.12 7.41
CA CYS A 43 8.16 16.27 8.08
C CYS A 43 9.05 17.51 7.95
N TYR A 44 8.42 18.67 8.08
CA TYR A 44 9.11 19.92 8.33
C TYR A 44 9.58 19.97 9.78
N PHE A 45 10.69 20.67 10.03
CA PHE A 45 11.23 20.91 11.36
C PHE A 45 11.11 22.38 11.71
N ASN A 46 10.70 22.68 12.94
CA ASN A 46 10.70 24.05 13.45
C ASN A 46 12.12 24.53 13.79
N THR A 47 12.26 25.79 14.20
CA THR A 47 13.55 26.40 14.58
C THR A 47 14.28 25.70 15.73
N SER A 48 13.55 24.90 16.53
CA SER A 48 14.11 24.11 17.62
C SER A 48 14.53 22.70 17.18
N GLY A 49 14.38 22.35 15.89
CA GLY A 49 14.70 21.03 15.34
C GLY A 49 13.64 19.96 15.63
N HIS A 50 12.46 20.33 16.12
CA HIS A 50 11.37 19.38 16.34
C HIS A 50 10.43 19.29 15.13
N PRO A 51 9.90 18.11 14.80
CA PRO A 51 8.87 17.94 13.77
C PRO A 51 7.69 18.90 13.97
N SER A 52 7.29 19.61 12.93
CA SER A 52 6.19 20.59 12.97
C SER A 52 4.95 20.14 12.22
N SER A 53 5.11 19.63 11.01
CA SER A 53 4.02 19.20 10.14
C SER A 53 4.52 18.20 9.12
N PRO A 54 3.68 17.28 8.62
CA PRO A 54 4.08 16.36 7.56
C PRO A 54 4.54 17.10 6.29
N TYR A 55 5.49 16.50 5.58
CA TYR A 55 5.86 16.93 4.24
C TYR A 55 4.98 16.17 3.24
N GLU A 56 4.01 16.86 2.62
CA GLU A 56 3.04 16.24 1.71
C GLU A 56 3.65 16.01 0.32
N CYS A 57 3.55 14.78 -0.16
CA CYS A 57 3.88 14.33 -1.51
C CYS A 57 2.65 13.67 -2.16
N LEU A 58 2.77 13.29 -3.43
CA LEU A 58 1.71 12.61 -4.17
C LEU A 58 2.09 11.16 -4.45
N SER A 59 1.13 10.29 -4.22
CA SER A 59 1.02 8.99 -4.88
C SER A 59 -0.01 9.06 -6.00
N PHE A 60 -0.01 8.08 -6.89
CA PHE A 60 -0.92 8.06 -8.04
C PHE A 60 -1.63 6.72 -8.13
N LEU A 61 -2.96 6.76 -8.22
CA LEU A 61 -3.81 5.61 -8.49
C LEU A 61 -4.35 5.71 -9.91
N PHE A 62 -3.99 4.74 -10.75
CA PHE A 62 -4.35 4.67 -12.16
C PHE A 62 -5.50 3.70 -12.35
N ASP A 63 -6.59 4.16 -12.96
CA ASP A 63 -7.80 3.40 -13.28
C ASP A 63 -8.33 2.54 -12.10
N GLN A 64 -8.08 2.97 -10.86
CA GLN A 64 -8.40 2.22 -9.64
C GLN A 64 -7.77 0.80 -9.56
N THR A 65 -6.75 0.51 -10.38
CA THR A 65 -6.16 -0.85 -10.50
C THR A 65 -4.66 -0.89 -10.23
N PHE A 66 -3.97 0.24 -10.36
CA PHE A 66 -2.53 0.35 -10.16
C PHE A 66 -2.22 1.54 -9.26
N CYS A 67 -1.52 1.31 -8.14
CA CYS A 67 -1.06 2.38 -7.27
C CYS A 67 0.47 2.49 -7.26
N TYR A 68 0.97 3.70 -7.46
CA TYR A 68 2.39 4.06 -7.40
C TYR A 68 2.64 5.04 -6.25
N MET A 69 3.48 4.63 -5.29
CA MET A 69 3.84 5.38 -4.09
C MET A 69 5.36 5.39 -3.91
N SER A 70 6.07 6.29 -4.60
CA SER A 70 7.49 6.54 -4.30
C SER A 70 7.66 7.52 -3.15
N ASP A 71 8.77 7.43 -2.43
CA ASP A 71 9.14 8.37 -1.36
C ASP A 71 8.02 8.57 -0.33
N VAL A 72 7.67 7.53 0.43
CA VAL A 72 6.58 7.60 1.43
C VAL A 72 7.05 7.14 2.79
N SER A 73 6.76 7.92 3.83
CA SER A 73 7.00 7.61 5.24
C SER A 73 5.72 7.30 6.02
N SER A 74 4.57 7.79 5.54
CA SER A 74 3.25 7.46 6.11
C SER A 74 2.14 7.80 5.13
N ILE A 75 1.04 7.05 5.23
CA ILE A 75 -0.16 7.23 4.40
C ILE A 75 -1.26 7.84 5.27
N PRO A 76 -1.78 9.03 4.92
CA PRO A 76 -2.89 9.67 5.62
C PRO A 76 -4.17 8.86 5.56
N GLU A 77 -5.04 9.13 6.53
CA GLU A 77 -6.33 8.49 6.68
C GLU A 77 -7.26 8.66 5.46
N SER A 78 -7.29 9.88 4.90
CA SER A 78 -8.03 10.18 3.68
C SER A 78 -7.59 9.30 2.51
N THR A 79 -6.28 9.04 2.41
CA THR A 79 -5.69 8.23 1.34
C THR A 79 -5.99 6.75 1.52
N TRP A 80 -5.94 6.24 2.76
CA TRP A 80 -6.40 4.88 3.07
C TRP A 80 -7.87 4.68 2.68
N THR A 81 -8.72 5.65 3.00
CA THR A 81 -10.13 5.64 2.61
C THR A 81 -10.30 5.67 1.09
N ALA A 82 -9.57 6.53 0.39
CA ALA A 82 -9.60 6.61 -1.09
C ALA A 82 -9.13 5.31 -1.77
N LEU A 83 -8.20 4.58 -1.14
CA LEU A 83 -7.75 3.26 -1.58
C LEU A 83 -8.70 2.12 -1.19
N GLY A 84 -9.87 2.42 -0.62
CA GLY A 84 -10.88 1.45 -0.21
C GLY A 84 -10.54 0.68 1.07
N CYS A 85 -9.60 1.18 1.89
CA CYS A 85 -9.12 0.54 3.11
C CYS A 85 -9.16 1.48 4.33
N PRO A 86 -10.34 1.92 4.80
CA PRO A 86 -10.41 2.79 5.97
C PRO A 86 -9.86 2.07 7.24
N PRO A 87 -9.30 2.80 8.22
CA PRO A 87 -8.56 2.34 9.40
C PRO A 87 -9.43 1.56 10.38
N ASN A 88 -10.74 1.72 10.26
CA ASN A 88 -11.76 1.02 11.04
C ASN A 88 -12.47 -0.06 10.24
N ALA A 89 -12.02 -0.37 9.01
CA ALA A 89 -12.46 -1.58 8.34
C ALA A 89 -12.01 -2.76 9.23
N PRO A 90 -12.94 -3.57 9.77
CA PRO A 90 -12.54 -4.78 10.44
C PRO A 90 -11.73 -5.60 9.43
N THR A 91 -10.54 -6.07 9.82
CA THR A 91 -9.84 -7.14 9.13
C THR A 91 -10.90 -8.19 8.77
N ILE A 92 -11.19 -8.36 7.49
CA ILE A 92 -12.28 -9.24 7.04
C ILE A 92 -11.90 -10.66 7.47
N ARG A 93 -12.36 -11.06 8.66
CA ARG A 93 -12.43 -12.46 9.08
C ARG A 93 -13.57 -13.07 8.28
N ARG A 94 -13.24 -13.63 7.11
CA ARG A 94 -14.13 -14.59 6.46
C ARG A 94 -14.17 -15.86 7.30
N SER A 95 -15.08 -15.93 8.26
CA SER A 95 -15.44 -17.18 8.92
C SER A 95 -16.45 -17.93 8.05
N MET A 96 -16.01 -19.05 7.45
CA MET A 96 -16.90 -20.01 6.81
C MET A 96 -17.30 -21.09 7.83
N SER A 97 -18.56 -21.00 8.23
CA SER A 97 -19.50 -22.07 8.62
C SER A 97 -19.15 -23.11 9.69
N ASN A 98 -20.10 -23.17 10.63
CA ASN A 98 -20.60 -24.33 11.39
C ASN A 98 -19.77 -24.83 12.57
N LEU A 99 -20.21 -24.48 13.79
CA LEU A 99 -20.43 -25.46 14.85
C LEU A 99 -21.53 -24.97 15.82
N THR A 100 -22.57 -25.77 15.94
CA THR A 100 -23.66 -25.67 16.92
C THR A 100 -23.17 -26.01 18.33
N THR A 101 -23.59 -25.27 19.36
CA THR A 101 -24.54 -25.72 20.42
C THR A 101 -24.45 -24.87 21.70
N LYS A 102 -25.65 -24.43 22.10
CA LYS A 102 -26.24 -24.43 23.45
C LYS A 102 -25.79 -23.44 24.55
N SER A 103 -26.86 -22.78 25.03
CA SER A 103 -27.26 -22.48 26.42
C SER A 103 -26.51 -21.41 27.19
N PHE A 104 -27.23 -20.34 27.55
CA PHE A 104 -27.58 -20.04 28.93
C PHE A 104 -28.93 -19.29 28.98
N ASP A 105 -29.82 -19.78 29.85
CA ASP A 105 -31.17 -19.30 30.15
C ASP A 105 -31.18 -18.05 31.05
N SER A 106 -32.39 -17.45 31.14
CA SER A 106 -32.94 -16.63 32.24
C SER A 106 -32.53 -15.14 32.29
N ASP A 107 -33.41 -14.14 32.44
CA ASP A 107 -34.80 -14.07 32.91
C ASP A 107 -35.58 -12.87 32.34
N ASN A 108 -36.91 -12.95 32.51
CA ASN A 108 -38.05 -12.17 31.98
C ASN A 108 -38.34 -10.88 32.81
N PRO A 109 -39.55 -10.26 32.79
CA PRO A 109 -40.23 -9.38 31.80
C PRO A 109 -40.56 -7.96 32.34
N SER A 110 -41.02 -7.02 31.48
CA SER A 110 -42.22 -6.17 31.72
C SER A 110 -42.45 -5.13 30.57
N VAL A 111 -43.57 -5.20 29.85
CA VAL A 111 -44.83 -4.41 29.97
C VAL A 111 -44.87 -3.13 29.10
N SER A 112 -45.69 -3.21 28.04
CA SER A 112 -46.51 -2.22 27.30
C SER A 112 -46.13 -0.71 27.29
N THR A 113 -46.35 0.00 26.17
CA THR A 113 -47.61 0.68 25.77
C THR A 113 -47.42 1.41 24.40
N THR A 114 -48.53 1.79 23.80
CA THR A 114 -48.85 2.13 22.39
C THR A 114 -48.60 3.58 21.91
N SER A 115 -48.60 3.74 20.56
CA SER A 115 -48.99 4.92 19.74
C SER A 115 -47.93 6.03 19.57
N SER A 116 -47.68 6.69 18.43
CA SER A 116 -48.57 7.10 17.32
C SER A 116 -47.80 7.63 16.07
N ARG A 117 -48.41 7.37 14.91
CA ARG A 117 -48.45 8.04 13.57
C ARG A 117 -47.58 9.28 13.24
N LEU A 118 -46.89 9.23 12.08
CA LEU A 118 -46.99 10.12 10.88
C LEU A 118 -46.00 9.53 9.84
N GLY A 119 -46.31 9.10 8.60
CA GLY A 119 -47.08 9.72 7.55
C GLY A 119 -46.19 10.67 6.73
N SER A 120 -45.63 10.22 5.59
CA SER A 120 -45.67 10.95 4.29
C SER A 120 -44.51 10.61 3.32
N LEU A 121 -44.93 10.05 2.18
CA LEU A 121 -44.48 10.27 0.79
C LEU A 121 -43.17 9.67 0.24
N HIS A 122 -43.40 8.88 -0.80
CA HIS A 122 -42.45 8.29 -1.75
C HIS A 122 -41.57 9.35 -2.41
N SER A 123 -40.28 9.03 -2.54
CA SER A 123 -39.51 9.40 -3.72
C SER A 123 -38.83 8.14 -4.23
N SER A 124 -39.32 7.67 -5.38
CA SER A 124 -38.83 6.52 -6.11
C SER A 124 -37.44 6.87 -6.68
N ALA A 125 -36.40 6.65 -5.90
CA ALA A 125 -35.04 6.68 -6.42
C ALA A 125 -34.84 5.44 -7.29
N SER A 126 -34.62 5.71 -8.56
CA SER A 126 -34.29 4.79 -9.63
C SER A 126 -33.34 3.69 -9.17
N SER A 127 -33.67 2.46 -9.56
CA SER A 127 -32.89 1.24 -9.40
C SER A 127 -31.40 1.48 -9.61
N VAL A 128 -30.68 1.59 -8.49
CA VAL A 128 -29.25 1.28 -8.44
C VAL A 128 -29.11 -0.15 -8.95
N SER A 129 -28.51 -0.29 -10.12
CA SER A 129 -27.97 -1.56 -10.55
C SER A 129 -26.92 -1.95 -9.54
N ASP A 130 -27.24 -2.92 -8.70
CA ASP A 130 -26.27 -3.63 -7.87
C ASP A 130 -25.30 -4.35 -8.81
N CYS A 131 -24.26 -3.63 -9.26
CA CYS A 131 -23.05 -4.27 -9.73
C CYS A 131 -22.39 -4.87 -8.49
N GLU A 132 -22.61 -6.16 -8.27
CA GLU A 132 -21.99 -6.91 -7.17
C GLU A 132 -20.46 -6.76 -7.16
N GLY A 133 -19.95 -6.05 -6.14
CA GLY A 133 -18.65 -6.27 -5.51
C GLY A 133 -17.73 -5.04 -5.38
N PRO A 134 -17.39 -4.57 -4.16
CA PRO A 134 -16.14 -3.85 -3.91
C PRO A 134 -14.94 -4.82 -4.00
N PRO A 135 -13.75 -4.31 -4.34
CA PRO A 135 -12.92 -4.86 -5.41
C PRO A 135 -12.14 -6.12 -5.01
N ALA A 136 -11.88 -6.98 -6.01
CA ALA A 136 -10.70 -7.84 -5.96
C ALA A 136 -9.51 -6.95 -5.61
N GLY A 137 -8.64 -7.37 -4.69
CA GLY A 137 -7.57 -6.51 -4.14
C GLY A 137 -6.72 -5.83 -5.22
N LEU A 138 -5.93 -4.83 -4.83
CA LEU A 138 -5.24 -3.96 -5.78
C LEU A 138 -4.39 -4.78 -6.79
N PRO A 139 -4.70 -4.76 -8.10
CA PRO A 139 -3.98 -5.56 -9.09
C PRO A 139 -2.46 -5.33 -9.12
N LEU A 140 -2.02 -4.09 -8.91
CA LEU A 140 -0.61 -3.72 -8.86
C LEU A 140 -0.33 -2.63 -7.83
N LEU A 141 0.61 -2.90 -6.92
CA LEU A 141 1.21 -1.92 -6.02
C LEU A 141 2.69 -1.75 -6.36
N ILE A 142 3.13 -0.50 -6.52
CA ILE A 142 4.56 -0.15 -6.55
C ILE A 142 4.79 0.84 -5.40
N VAL A 143 5.67 0.50 -4.46
CA VAL A 143 5.78 1.22 -3.17
C VAL A 143 7.23 1.40 -2.71
N ASP A 144 7.48 2.52 -2.05
CA ASP A 144 8.75 2.85 -1.39
C ASP A 144 9.17 1.79 -0.36
N THR A 145 10.46 1.49 -0.33
CA THR A 145 11.13 0.71 0.71
C THR A 145 12.60 1.07 0.69
N MET A 146 13.01 2.00 1.54
CA MET A 146 14.40 2.47 1.53
C MET A 146 15.35 1.45 2.15
N ARG A 147 14.94 0.80 3.24
CA ARG A 147 15.79 -0.13 4.01
C ARG A 147 14.94 -1.07 4.88
N LEU A 148 15.56 -1.90 5.72
CA LEU A 148 14.78 -2.79 6.60
C LEU A 148 13.99 -2.01 7.67
N LYS A 149 14.62 -1.07 8.36
CA LYS A 149 13.98 -0.26 9.42
C LYS A 149 13.35 1.02 8.85
N PRO A 150 12.22 1.50 9.40
CA PRO A 150 11.64 2.78 9.01
C PRO A 150 12.65 3.94 9.06
N HIS A 151 12.51 4.89 8.17
CA HIS A 151 13.24 6.16 8.19
C HIS A 151 12.26 7.30 8.38
N ILE A 152 12.74 8.46 8.85
CA ILE A 152 11.86 9.61 9.09
C ILE A 152 11.07 10.01 7.84
N SER A 153 11.64 9.79 6.66
CA SER A 153 11.05 10.15 5.37
C SER A 153 10.72 8.95 4.47
N HIS A 154 11.06 7.72 4.83
CA HIS A 154 10.83 6.57 3.96
C HIS A 154 10.35 5.35 4.72
N PHE A 155 9.65 4.48 4.02
CA PHE A 155 9.22 3.20 4.51
C PHE A 155 10.40 2.28 4.75
N GLY A 156 10.29 1.52 5.84
CA GLY A 156 10.96 0.25 6.01
C GLY A 156 10.19 -0.89 5.33
N ILE A 157 10.82 -2.05 5.19
CA ILE A 157 10.19 -3.20 4.52
C ILE A 157 8.89 -3.67 5.18
N ALA A 158 8.77 -3.54 6.51
CA ALA A 158 7.55 -3.91 7.22
C ALA A 158 6.35 -3.03 6.83
N GLU A 159 6.55 -1.72 6.65
CA GLU A 159 5.49 -0.77 6.27
C GLU A 159 5.02 -1.00 4.83
N ALA A 160 5.96 -1.31 3.92
CA ALA A 160 5.64 -1.70 2.56
C ALA A 160 4.83 -3.01 2.49
N VAL A 161 5.23 -4.02 3.26
CA VAL A 161 4.51 -5.30 3.37
C VAL A 161 3.14 -5.12 4.01
N GLU A 162 3.03 -4.33 5.08
CA GLU A 162 1.75 -4.01 5.69
C GLU A 162 0.80 -3.33 4.70
N THR A 163 1.31 -2.37 3.92
CA THR A 163 0.56 -1.68 2.88
C THR A 163 0.06 -2.65 1.81
N ALA A 164 0.93 -3.53 1.31
CA ALA A 164 0.54 -4.56 0.35
C ALA A 164 -0.55 -5.49 0.88
N VAL A 165 -0.45 -5.91 2.15
CA VAL A 165 -1.45 -6.77 2.80
C VAL A 165 -2.78 -6.04 2.97
N LYS A 166 -2.78 -4.78 3.45
CA LYS A 166 -4.00 -3.97 3.63
C LYS A 166 -4.73 -3.76 2.31
N LEU A 167 -4.00 -3.42 1.25
CA LEU A 167 -4.54 -3.23 -0.10
C LEU A 167 -4.86 -4.55 -0.81
N ARG A 168 -4.53 -5.69 -0.20
CA ARG A 168 -4.68 -7.04 -0.76
C ARG A 168 -4.06 -7.13 -2.15
N ALA A 169 -2.88 -6.53 -2.31
CA ALA A 169 -2.25 -6.37 -3.60
C ALA A 169 -1.92 -7.72 -4.25
N HIS A 170 -2.28 -7.90 -5.52
CA HIS A 170 -2.00 -9.14 -6.25
C HIS A 170 -0.52 -9.26 -6.65
N ARG A 171 0.09 -8.13 -7.01
CA ARG A 171 1.51 -7.98 -7.31
C ARG A 171 2.03 -6.73 -6.61
N THR A 172 3.10 -6.87 -5.85
CA THR A 172 3.79 -5.74 -5.22
C THR A 172 5.23 -5.66 -5.70
N TYR A 173 5.65 -4.46 -6.10
CA TYR A 173 7.05 -4.13 -6.32
C TYR A 173 7.52 -3.10 -5.32
N ILE A 174 8.67 -3.35 -4.70
CA ILE A 174 9.32 -2.38 -3.82
C ILE A 174 10.46 -1.66 -4.55
N LEU A 175 10.65 -0.38 -4.26
CA LEU A 175 11.70 0.47 -4.87
C LEU A 175 12.24 1.50 -3.88
N GLY A 176 13.23 2.30 -4.29
CA GLY A 176 13.79 3.38 -3.47
C GLY A 176 14.90 2.94 -2.51
N PHE A 177 15.49 1.76 -2.77
CA PHE A 177 16.50 1.16 -1.91
C PHE A 177 17.69 2.09 -1.65
N THR A 178 18.14 2.12 -0.40
CA THR A 178 19.43 2.74 -0.05
C THR A 178 20.58 2.05 -0.78
N HIS A 179 21.62 2.82 -1.08
CA HIS A 179 22.87 2.24 -1.55
C HIS A 179 23.48 1.31 -0.49
N GLY A 180 24.34 0.41 -0.94
CA GLY A 180 25.08 -0.49 -0.08
C GLY A 180 24.40 -1.83 0.17
N VAL A 181 23.15 -2.05 -0.29
CA VAL A 181 22.47 -3.35 -0.31
C VAL A 181 22.37 -3.87 -1.74
N THR A 182 22.86 -5.09 -1.97
CA THR A 182 22.79 -5.71 -3.31
C THR A 182 21.36 -6.07 -3.69
N HIS A 183 21.07 -6.10 -4.99
CA HIS A 183 19.78 -6.56 -5.51
C HIS A 183 19.47 -8.01 -5.08
N GLU A 184 20.50 -8.86 -5.00
CA GLU A 184 20.37 -10.25 -4.54
C GLU A 184 19.83 -10.34 -3.11
N CYS A 185 20.27 -9.45 -2.20
CA CYS A 185 19.71 -9.36 -0.85
C CYS A 185 18.21 -9.01 -0.86
N TRP A 186 17.82 -8.01 -1.64
CA TRP A 186 16.41 -7.61 -1.76
C TRP A 186 15.56 -8.71 -2.40
N GLN A 187 16.09 -9.39 -3.42
CA GLN A 187 15.41 -10.51 -4.06
C GLN A 187 15.19 -11.65 -3.06
N ALA A 188 16.23 -12.06 -2.33
CA ALA A 188 16.14 -13.10 -1.31
C ALA A 188 15.14 -12.73 -0.21
N ALA A 189 15.10 -11.47 0.23
CA ALA A 189 14.13 -10.99 1.22
C ALA A 189 12.69 -11.10 0.70
N CYS A 190 12.42 -10.57 -0.49
CA CYS A 190 11.11 -10.61 -1.11
C CYS A 190 10.61 -12.04 -1.39
N GLU A 191 11.48 -12.93 -1.87
CA GLU A 191 11.16 -14.34 -2.09
C GLU A 191 10.81 -15.05 -0.79
N LEU A 192 11.61 -14.83 0.26
CA LEU A 192 11.36 -15.43 1.57
C LEU A 192 10.07 -14.90 2.23
N ILE A 193 9.78 -13.61 2.09
CA ILE A 193 8.53 -12.99 2.54
C ILE A 193 7.32 -13.53 1.76
N SER A 194 7.49 -13.79 0.46
CA SER A 194 6.42 -14.33 -0.41
C SER A 194 6.13 -15.82 -0.18
N ASP A 195 7.00 -16.54 0.54
CA ASP A 195 6.85 -17.98 0.76
C ASP A 195 5.69 -18.29 1.71
N THR A 196 4.64 -18.92 1.18
CA THR A 196 3.42 -19.27 1.91
C THR A 196 3.66 -20.24 3.06
N ARG A 197 4.78 -20.97 3.10
CA ARG A 197 5.13 -21.83 4.24
C ARG A 197 5.40 -21.01 5.50
N ASN A 198 5.84 -19.76 5.35
CA ASN A 198 6.08 -18.85 6.46
C ASN A 198 4.79 -18.28 7.08
N THR A 199 3.64 -18.47 6.42
CA THR A 199 2.33 -18.10 6.98
C THR A 199 1.75 -19.23 7.85
N ALA A 200 2.20 -20.48 7.66
CA ALA A 200 1.62 -21.68 8.27
C ALA A 200 2.30 -22.17 9.56
N ASN A 201 3.54 -21.75 9.85
CA ASN A 201 4.30 -22.22 11.03
C ASN A 201 4.75 -21.06 11.95
N PRO A 202 3.99 -20.76 13.02
CA PRO A 202 4.37 -19.75 14.01
C PRO A 202 5.46 -20.21 15.00
N SER A 203 5.79 -21.50 15.01
CA SER A 203 6.69 -22.12 15.99
C SER A 203 7.99 -22.59 15.34
N GLY A 204 9.08 -21.85 15.53
CA GLY A 204 10.41 -22.33 15.16
C GLY A 204 11.44 -21.30 14.72
N VAL A 205 11.49 -20.12 15.32
CA VAL A 205 12.75 -19.34 15.34
C VAL A 205 12.86 -18.77 16.75
N ASN A 206 13.82 -19.29 17.53
CA ASN A 206 14.26 -18.61 18.73
C ASN A 206 14.60 -17.18 18.33
N SER A 207 13.85 -16.20 18.83
CA SER A 207 14.23 -14.80 18.79
C SER A 207 15.61 -14.70 19.44
N SER A 208 16.65 -14.68 18.61
CA SER A 208 17.97 -14.28 19.08
C SER A 208 17.87 -12.82 19.49
N PRO A 209 18.58 -12.39 20.55
CA PRO A 209 18.52 -11.01 21.05
C PRO A 209 19.00 -9.96 20.04
N ASP A 210 19.62 -10.38 18.93
CA ASP A 210 20.29 -9.51 17.95
C ASP A 210 19.34 -8.81 16.95
N LEU A 211 18.05 -8.67 17.28
CA LEU A 211 17.12 -7.82 16.50
C LEU A 211 17.43 -6.32 16.66
N GLU A 212 18.12 -5.93 17.74
CA GLU A 212 18.45 -4.54 18.00
C GLU A 212 19.43 -3.98 16.96
N ASP A 213 20.33 -4.81 16.42
CA ASP A 213 21.33 -4.42 15.44
C ASP A 213 21.13 -5.09 14.07
N ALA A 214 19.88 -5.11 13.58
CA ALA A 214 19.59 -5.34 12.16
C ALA A 214 20.24 -4.22 11.34
N THR A 215 21.52 -4.40 11.09
CA THR A 215 22.39 -3.65 10.20
C THR A 215 22.09 -4.14 8.79
N ASP A 216 21.82 -3.22 7.88
CA ASP A 216 21.63 -3.48 6.46
C ASP A 216 22.97 -3.94 5.83
N HIS A 217 23.42 -5.14 6.19
CA HIS A 217 24.58 -5.78 5.61
C HIS A 217 24.21 -6.24 4.22
N GLY A 218 24.60 -5.44 3.24
CA GLY A 218 24.19 -5.60 1.86
C GLY A 218 24.84 -6.70 1.05
N ASP A 219 25.67 -7.51 1.70
CA ASP A 219 26.53 -8.52 1.10
C ASP A 219 26.19 -9.96 1.51
N ASP A 220 25.26 -10.16 2.46
CA ASP A 220 24.77 -11.48 2.88
C ASP A 220 23.25 -11.61 2.65
N PRO A 221 22.82 -12.17 1.49
CA PRO A 221 21.41 -12.35 1.18
C PRO A 221 20.64 -13.19 2.20
N ARG A 222 21.29 -14.18 2.82
CA ARG A 222 20.65 -15.06 3.81
C ARG A 222 20.38 -14.31 5.10
N ARG A 223 21.36 -13.57 5.63
CA ARG A 223 21.17 -12.79 6.85
C ARG A 223 20.16 -11.67 6.64
N PHE A 224 20.27 -10.94 5.52
CA PHE A 224 19.37 -9.84 5.17
C PHE A 224 17.92 -10.31 5.05
N SER A 225 17.67 -11.38 4.29
CA SER A 225 16.33 -11.96 4.12
C SER A 225 15.71 -12.46 5.42
N GLN A 226 16.50 -13.04 6.33
CA GLN A 226 16.00 -13.48 7.64
C GLN A 226 15.59 -12.31 8.54
N GLN A 227 16.37 -11.22 8.54
CA GLN A 227 16.01 -9.99 9.28
C GLN A 227 14.75 -9.35 8.70
N ALA A 228 14.68 -9.23 7.37
CA ALA A 228 13.49 -8.79 6.65
C ALA A 228 12.24 -9.59 7.03
N LEU A 229 12.32 -10.92 6.95
CA LEU A 229 11.22 -11.81 7.32
C LEU A 229 10.81 -11.57 8.78
N ALA A 230 11.77 -11.47 9.71
CA ALA A 230 11.49 -11.27 11.13
C ALA A 230 10.67 -10.00 11.40
N LEU A 231 10.96 -8.90 10.69
CA LEU A 231 10.21 -7.64 10.78
C LEU A 231 8.79 -7.78 10.20
N CYS A 232 8.62 -8.56 9.13
CA CYS A 232 7.34 -8.71 8.44
C CYS A 232 6.40 -9.77 9.06
N LYS A 233 6.86 -10.60 9.99
CA LYS A 233 6.11 -11.74 10.59
C LYS A 233 4.73 -11.41 11.14
N ALA A 234 4.50 -10.17 11.60
CA ALA A 234 3.19 -9.77 12.11
C ALA A 234 2.15 -9.58 10.99
N HIS A 235 2.60 -9.21 9.79
CA HIS A 235 1.75 -8.80 8.67
C HIS A 235 1.42 -9.95 7.71
N ILE A 236 2.29 -10.95 7.60
CA ILE A 236 2.17 -12.04 6.60
C ILE A 236 1.37 -13.27 7.07
N ARG A 237 0.73 -13.24 8.24
CA ARG A 237 0.17 -14.46 8.88
C ARG A 237 -1.05 -15.05 8.17
N GLU A 238 -1.83 -14.24 7.47
CA GLU A 238 -3.18 -14.62 7.05
C GLU A 238 -3.39 -14.59 5.53
N THR A 239 -2.52 -13.90 4.80
CA THR A 239 -2.73 -13.62 3.37
C THR A 239 -1.49 -14.00 2.57
N PRO A 240 -1.61 -14.89 1.57
CA PRO A 240 -0.55 -15.10 0.59
C PRO A 240 -0.17 -13.77 -0.05
N LEU A 241 1.13 -13.47 -0.06
CA LEU A 241 1.66 -12.22 -0.60
C LEU A 241 2.62 -12.55 -1.74
N TRP A 242 2.54 -11.80 -2.83
CA TRP A 242 3.56 -11.80 -3.86
C TRP A 242 4.22 -10.42 -3.87
N ILE A 243 5.51 -10.38 -3.59
CA ILE A 243 6.31 -9.15 -3.54
C ILE A 243 7.67 -9.36 -4.21
N ARG A 244 8.16 -8.42 -5.00
CA ARG A 244 9.48 -8.47 -5.66
C ARG A 244 10.19 -7.12 -5.63
N PRO A 245 11.53 -7.07 -5.63
CA PRO A 245 12.22 -5.81 -5.80
C PRO A 245 12.15 -5.33 -7.25
N ALA A 246 11.95 -4.04 -7.45
CA ALA A 246 12.15 -3.41 -8.75
C ALA A 246 13.66 -3.33 -9.08
N PHE A 247 13.98 -3.19 -10.37
CA PHE A 247 15.34 -2.99 -10.87
C PHE A 247 15.34 -2.23 -12.19
N ASP A 248 16.50 -1.69 -12.57
CA ASP A 248 16.67 -0.96 -13.82
C ASP A 248 16.39 -1.85 -15.04
N GLY A 249 15.43 -1.44 -15.87
CA GLY A 249 14.99 -2.22 -17.04
C GLY A 249 13.86 -3.23 -16.74
N LEU A 250 13.34 -3.27 -15.51
CA LEU A 250 12.08 -3.97 -15.22
C LEU A 250 10.94 -3.32 -16.02
N VAL A 251 10.21 -4.15 -16.77
CA VAL A 251 9.03 -3.72 -17.52
C VAL A 251 7.83 -4.50 -17.01
N ILE A 252 6.86 -3.77 -16.46
CA ILE A 252 5.60 -4.31 -15.97
C ILE A 252 4.51 -3.95 -16.97
N THR A 253 3.64 -4.92 -17.28
CA THR A 253 2.45 -4.70 -18.11
C THR A 253 1.22 -5.17 -17.33
N THR A 254 0.18 -4.36 -17.33
CA THR A 254 -1.10 -4.70 -16.69
C THR A 254 -2.26 -4.25 -17.57
N ASP A 255 -3.34 -5.04 -17.57
CA ASP A 255 -4.63 -4.69 -18.18
C ASP A 255 -5.67 -4.27 -17.12
N GLY A 256 -5.22 -3.99 -15.89
CA GLY A 256 -6.08 -3.68 -14.75
C GLY A 256 -6.63 -4.92 -14.03
N VAL A 257 -6.37 -6.13 -14.53
CA VAL A 257 -6.78 -7.39 -13.88
C VAL A 257 -5.58 -8.31 -13.69
N LYS A 258 -4.84 -8.55 -14.77
CA LYS A 258 -3.65 -9.37 -14.82
C LYS A 258 -2.42 -8.49 -14.96
N THR A 259 -1.44 -8.75 -14.11
CA THR A 259 -0.14 -8.09 -14.16
C THR A 259 0.95 -9.12 -14.49
N VAL A 260 1.78 -8.79 -15.47
CA VAL A 260 2.96 -9.58 -15.88
C VAL A 260 4.20 -8.69 -15.93
N ASP A 261 5.36 -9.30 -15.86
CA ASP A 261 6.64 -8.61 -16.00
C ASP A 261 7.62 -9.45 -16.83
N ASN A 262 8.73 -8.82 -17.25
CA ASN A 262 9.71 -9.43 -18.14
C ASN A 262 10.74 -10.34 -17.43
N PHE A 263 10.57 -10.66 -16.14
CA PHE A 263 11.60 -11.35 -15.36
C PHE A 263 11.07 -12.41 -14.36
N HIS A 264 10.14 -12.06 -13.47
CA HIS A 264 9.60 -12.88 -12.38
C HIS A 264 8.39 -13.76 -12.77
N THR A 265 8.28 -14.15 -14.05
CA THR A 265 7.13 -14.88 -14.65
C THR A 265 6.53 -15.98 -13.77
#